data_AF-A0A9X1MJV6-F1
#
_entry.id   AF-A0A9X1MJV6-F1
#
_cell.length_a   1.000
_cell.length_b   1.000
_cell.length_c   1.000
_cell.angle_alpha   90.00
_cell.angle_beta   90.00
_cell.angle_gamma   90.00
#
_symmetry.space_group_name_H-M   'P 1'
#
loop_
_entity.id
_entity.type
_entity.pdbx_description
1 polymer ?
#
loop_
_entity_poly.entity_id
_entity_poly.type
_entity_poly.pdbx_seq_one_letter_code
_entity_poly.pdbx_strand_id
1 'polypeptide(L)'
;MTKQVRYVQCGLRRQLNDGTLRATSYIPEQFAKQGGVLRLRDEQDQWTDGWIVEEVGLAILDSDDVPDSHKAIRAHRKQTGDSSRREKN
;
A
#
# COMPACT_ATOMS: atom_id res chain seq x y z
N MET A 1 -7.62 -7.64 23.32
CA MET A 1 -7.57 -8.55 22.15
C MET A 1 -7.21 -7.72 20.93
N THR A 2 -5.96 -7.76 20.50
CA THR A 2 -5.51 -7.14 19.24
C THR A 2 -6.16 -7.90 18.09
N LYS A 3 -7.04 -7.24 17.35
CA LYS A 3 -7.72 -7.82 16.19
C LYS A 3 -6.64 -8.17 15.16
N GLN A 4 -6.41 -9.44 14.89
CA GLN A 4 -5.52 -9.87 13.81
C GLN A 4 -6.15 -9.40 12.49
N VAL A 5 -5.54 -8.39 11.87
CA VAL A 5 -6.02 -7.87 10.59
C VAL A 5 -5.42 -8.74 9.49
N ARG A 6 -6.27 -9.43 8.76
CA ARG A 6 -5.88 -10.20 7.59
C ARG A 6 -5.83 -9.29 6.39
N TYR A 7 -4.78 -9.44 5.59
CA TYR A 7 -4.59 -8.70 4.36
C TYR A 7 -4.67 -9.64 3.19
N VAL A 8 -5.21 -9.15 2.09
CA VAL A 8 -5.28 -9.89 0.82
C VAL A 8 -4.70 -9.04 -0.28
N GLN A 9 -4.00 -9.69 -1.21
CA GLN A 9 -3.48 -9.03 -2.39
C GLN A 9 -4.65 -8.63 -3.30
N CYS A 10 -4.84 -7.34 -3.53
CA CYS A 10 -5.88 -6.83 -4.43
C CYS A 10 -5.25 -6.19 -5.66
N GLY A 11 -5.82 -6.50 -6.83
CA GLY A 11 -5.63 -5.76 -8.07
C GLY A 11 -6.54 -4.54 -8.08
N LEU A 12 -5.94 -3.35 -8.14
CA LEU A 12 -6.61 -2.08 -8.09
C LEU A 12 -6.48 -1.37 -9.43
N ARG A 13 -7.56 -0.74 -9.87
CA ARG A 13 -7.62 0.08 -11.08
C ARG A 13 -8.09 1.47 -10.75
N ARG A 14 -7.38 2.47 -11.26
CA ARG A 14 -7.81 3.86 -11.21
C ARG A 14 -7.89 4.42 -12.61
N GLN A 15 -9.04 4.99 -12.94
CA GLN A 15 -9.23 5.68 -14.21
C GLN A 15 -8.75 7.12 -14.08
N LEU A 16 -7.87 7.53 -15.00
CA LEU A 16 -7.39 8.89 -15.16
C LEU A 16 -7.91 9.44 -16.49
N ASN A 17 -7.86 10.76 -16.66
CA ASN A 17 -8.25 11.40 -17.91
C ASN A 17 -7.40 10.94 -19.10
N ASP A 18 -6.16 10.55 -18.85
CA ASP A 18 -5.17 10.16 -19.87
C ASP A 18 -4.91 8.64 -19.93
N GLY A 19 -5.71 7.83 -19.21
CA GLY A 19 -5.54 6.38 -19.24
C GLY A 19 -6.01 5.66 -17.99
N THR A 20 -5.51 4.45 -17.80
CA THR A 20 -5.88 3.58 -16.68
C THR A 20 -4.62 3.16 -15.94
N LEU A 21 -4.57 3.46 -14.64
CA LEU A 21 -3.54 2.94 -13.75
C LEU A 21 -3.99 1.62 -13.16
N ARG A 22 -3.07 0.67 -13.09
CA ARG A 22 -3.23 -0.59 -12.38
C ARG A 22 -2.15 -0.69 -11.31
N ALA A 23 -2.54 -1.09 -10.12
CA ALA A 23 -1.64 -1.29 -9.00
C ALA A 23 -2.05 -2.54 -8.23
N THR A 24 -1.08 -3.22 -7.64
CA THR A 24 -1.33 -4.34 -6.73
C THR A 24 -1.03 -3.85 -5.33
N SER A 25 -1.96 -4.05 -4.39
CA SER A 25 -1.76 -3.64 -2.99
C SER A 25 -2.38 -4.63 -2.03
N TYR A 26 -1.78 -4.76 -0.85
CA TYR A 26 -2.32 -5.59 0.23
C TYR A 26 -3.34 -4.78 1.02
N ILE A 27 -4.61 -5.14 0.85
CA ILE A 27 -5.74 -4.43 1.46
C ILE A 27 -6.32 -5.31 2.57
N PRO A 28 -6.69 -4.74 3.73
CA PRO A 28 -7.39 -5.50 4.77
C PRO A 28 -8.64 -6.17 4.21
N GLU A 29 -8.88 -7.43 4.57
CA GLU A 29 -10.00 -8.26 4.06
C GLU A 29 -11.35 -7.53 4.14
N GLN A 30 -11.58 -6.77 5.22
CA GLN A 30 -12.80 -5.98 5.42
C GLN A 30 -13.07 -4.93 4.33
N PHE A 31 -12.03 -4.46 3.64
CA PHE A 31 -12.09 -3.46 2.57
C PHE A 31 -11.84 -4.07 1.17
N ALA A 32 -11.35 -5.31 1.10
CA ALA A 32 -11.04 -6.02 -0.14
C ALA A 32 -12.31 -6.59 -0.80
N LYS A 33 -13.22 -5.70 -1.21
CA LYS A 33 -14.45 -6.06 -1.92
C LYS A 33 -14.30 -5.72 -3.39
N GLN A 34 -14.49 -6.71 -4.26
CA GLN A 34 -14.50 -6.50 -5.70
C GLN A 34 -15.54 -5.44 -6.09
N GLY A 35 -15.15 -4.51 -6.98
CA GLY A 35 -15.94 -3.33 -7.35
C GLY A 35 -15.98 -2.23 -6.29
N GLY A 36 -15.40 -2.45 -5.11
CA GLY A 36 -15.27 -1.44 -4.07
C GLY A 36 -14.31 -0.33 -4.47
N VAL A 37 -14.64 0.91 -4.10
CA VAL A 37 -13.79 2.08 -4.33
C VAL A 37 -13.03 2.38 -3.05
N LEU A 38 -11.71 2.42 -3.16
CA LEU A 38 -10.77 2.67 -2.08
C LEU A 38 -10.03 3.98 -2.30
N ARG A 39 -9.55 4.53 -1.19
CA ARG A 39 -8.54 5.59 -1.19
C ARG A 39 -7.23 4.96 -0.75
N LEU A 40 -6.16 5.18 -1.52
CA LEU A 40 -4.82 4.71 -1.18
C LEU A 40 -3.93 5.91 -0.85
N ARG A 41 -3.03 5.72 0.10
CA ARG A 41 -1.99 6.71 0.41
C ARG A 41 -0.75 6.39 -0.40
N ASP A 42 -0.29 7.36 -1.17
CA ASP A 42 0.92 7.25 -1.97
C ASP A 42 2.18 7.43 -1.10
N GLU A 43 3.36 7.18 -1.67
CA GLU A 43 4.67 7.40 -1.04
C GLU A 43 4.88 8.84 -0.54
N GLN A 44 4.20 9.80 -1.17
CA GLN A 44 4.21 11.21 -0.78
C GLN A 44 3.21 11.54 0.32
N ASP A 45 2.63 10.54 0.98
CA ASP A 45 1.67 10.70 2.06
C ASP A 45 0.29 11.23 1.62
N GLN A 46 0.08 11.34 0.31
CA GLN A 46 -1.14 11.89 -0.27
C GLN A 46 -2.21 10.81 -0.47
N TRP A 47 -3.41 11.06 0.04
CA TRP A 47 -4.56 10.18 -0.15
C TRP A 47 -5.20 10.40 -1.51
N THR A 48 -5.10 9.38 -2.34
CA THR A 48 -5.64 9.33 -3.69
C THR A 48 -6.91 8.50 -3.72
N ASP A 49 -8.02 9.09 -4.14
CA ASP A 49 -9.30 8.39 -4.32
C ASP A 49 -9.50 7.82 -5.74
N GLY A 50 -10.50 6.94 -5.85
CA GLY A 50 -10.91 6.37 -7.13
C GLY A 50 -10.22 5.05 -7.50
N TRP A 51 -9.62 4.35 -6.54
CA TRP A 51 -9.07 3.01 -6.78
C TRP A 51 -10.17 1.96 -6.68
N ILE A 52 -10.53 1.36 -7.79
CA ILE A 52 -11.52 0.29 -7.88
C ILE A 52 -10.82 -1.04 -7.70
N VAL A 53 -11.31 -1.89 -6.80
CA VAL A 53 -10.82 -3.27 -6.67
C VAL A 53 -11.34 -4.09 -7.85
N GLU A 54 -10.48 -4.41 -8.82
CA GLU A 54 -10.85 -5.28 -9.94
C GLU A 54 -10.76 -6.75 -9.55
N GLU A 55 -9.73 -7.11 -8.76
CA GLU A 55 -9.42 -8.49 -8.41
C GLU A 55 -9.04 -8.61 -6.94
N VAL A 56 -9.52 -9.65 -6.27
CA VAL A 56 -9.14 -10.00 -4.91
C VAL A 56 -8.46 -11.37 -4.94
N GLY A 57 -7.21 -11.41 -4.53
CA GLY A 57 -6.42 -12.63 -4.48
C GLY A 57 -6.91 -13.57 -3.39
N LEU A 58 -6.67 -14.87 -3.59
CA LEU A 58 -7.00 -15.94 -2.64
C LEU A 58 -5.98 -16.07 -1.50
N ALA A 59 -4.82 -15.43 -1.64
CA ALA A 59 -3.76 -15.45 -0.63
C ALA A 59 -4.10 -14.47 0.49
N ILE A 60 -4.41 -15.02 1.66
CA ILE A 60 -4.64 -14.30 2.90
C ILE A 60 -3.32 -14.30 3.67
N LEU A 61 -2.76 -13.11 3.89
CA LEU A 61 -1.58 -12.91 4.73
C LEU A 61 -2.01 -12.38 6.09
N ASP A 62 -1.39 -12.90 7.14
CA ASP A 62 -1.44 -12.28 8.46
C ASP A 62 -0.65 -10.97 8.46
N SER A 63 -1.00 -10.04 9.36
CA SER A 63 -0.38 -8.71 9.45
C SER A 63 1.15 -8.74 9.53
N ASP A 64 1.74 -9.78 10.13
CA ASP A 64 3.19 -9.95 10.26
C ASP A 64 3.87 -10.41 8.97
N ASP A 65 3.13 -11.05 8.05
CA ASP A 65 3.64 -11.59 6.79
C ASP A 65 3.43 -10.65 5.59
N VAL A 66 2.71 -9.55 5.77
CA VAL A 66 2.58 -8.53 4.72
C VAL A 66 3.93 -7.84 4.56
N PRO A 67 4.51 -7.83 3.35
CA PRO A 67 5.71 -7.04 3.10
C PRO A 67 5.40 -5.56 3.33
N ASP A 68 5.89 -5.05 4.46
CA ASP A 68 5.73 -3.65 4.84
C ASP A 68 6.71 -2.80 4.01
N SER A 69 6.23 -2.31 2.87
CA SER A 69 7.01 -1.43 1.98
C SER A 69 7.55 -0.20 2.74
N HIS A 70 6.87 0.27 3.78
CA HIS A 70 7.37 1.38 4.61
C HIS A 70 8.60 0.96 5.43
N LYS A 71 8.65 -0.24 5.99
CA LYS A 71 9.84 -0.79 6.66
C LYS A 71 10.98 -0.97 5.68
N ALA A 72 10.72 -1.48 4.47
CA ALA A 72 11.74 -1.66 3.44
C ALA A 72 12.35 -0.31 2.98
N ILE A 73 11.51 0.70 2.72
CA ILE A 73 11.95 2.03 2.30
C ILE A 73 12.67 2.77 3.44
N ARG A 74 12.18 2.67 4.68
CA ARG A 74 12.87 3.26 5.86
C ARG A 74 14.21 2.60 6.11
N ALA A 75 14.29 1.27 6.00
CA ALA A 75 15.55 0.52 6.12
C ALA A 75 16.54 0.93 5.04
N HIS A 76 16.08 1.10 3.79
CA HIS A 76 16.90 1.60 2.70
C HIS A 76 17.44 3.02 2.98
N ARG A 77 16.58 3.98 3.35
CA ARG A 77 17.01 5.37 3.67
C ARG A 77 17.97 5.47 4.86
N LYS A 78 17.85 4.54 5.82
CA LYS A 78 18.78 4.43 6.95
C LYS A 78 20.11 3.80 6.52
N GLN A 79 20.09 2.83 5.61
CA GLN A 79 21.26 2.13 5.10
C GLN A 79 22.08 2.99 4.12
N THR A 80 21.45 3.85 3.33
CA THR A 80 22.12 4.72 2.35
C THR A 80 22.61 6.06 2.93
N GLY A 81 22.35 6.32 4.22
CA GLY A 81 22.82 7.53 4.89
C GLY A 81 22.05 8.80 4.55
N ASP A 82 20.98 8.73 3.74
CA ASP A 82 20.12 9.89 3.40
C ASP A 82 19.39 10.48 4.63
N SER A 83 19.31 9.70 5.71
CA SER A 83 18.80 10.16 7.01
C SER A 83 19.86 10.82 7.92
N SER A 84 21.11 10.99 7.47
CA SER A 84 22.13 11.66 8.27
C SER A 84 21.93 13.18 8.26
N ARG A 85 21.91 13.78 9.46
CA ARG A 85 21.80 15.24 9.63
C ARG A 85 23.03 15.88 9.01
N ARG A 86 22.83 16.79 8.04
CA ARG A 86 23.90 17.65 7.51
C ARG A 86 24.60 18.33 8.69
N GLU A 87 25.90 18.07 8.85
CA GLU A 87 26.73 18.81 9.80
C GLU A 87 26.74 20.29 9.43
N LYS A 88 26.49 21.13 10.44
CA LYS A 88 26.43 22.58 10.30
C LYS A 88 27.88 23.09 10.41
N ASN A 89 28.45 23.55 9.29
CA ASN A 89 29.66 24.36 9.30
C ASN A 89 29.29 25.84 9.26
#